data_AF-A0A084IJW4-F1
#
_entry.id   AF-A0A084IJW4-F1
#
_cell.length_a   1.000
_cell.length_b   1.000
_cell.length_c   1.000
_cell.angle_alpha   90.00
_cell.angle_beta   90.00
_cell.angle_gamma   90.00
#
_symmetry.space_group_name_H-M   'P 1'
#
loop_
_entity.id
_entity.type
_entity.pdbx_description
1 polymer ?
#
loop_
_entity_poly.entity_id
_entity_poly.type
_entity_poly.pdbx_seq_one_letter_code
_entity_poly.pdbx_strand_id
1 'polypeptide(L)'
;MTSRKHAERLDAADPLAHKRNAFDLPKGVIYLDGNSLGPLTHAARAALAQTIDVEWAQGLIGSWNTAGWVDLPRRVGARIAPLIGAGPDDVICTDGTSLNLFKVLSMALDLRPQRMRVISERHNFPTDLYVAEQAVQRAGHGQSLTRIDSPDEIDGLIVTADVKMTP
;
A
#
# COMPACT_ATOMS: atom_id res chain seq x y z
N MET A 1 -36.15 -7.81 2.12
CA MET A 1 -36.19 -8.61 0.88
C MET A 1 -35.26 -7.99 -0.15
N THR A 2 -34.19 -8.69 -0.50
CA THR A 2 -33.28 -8.36 -1.60
C THR A 2 -33.95 -8.74 -2.93
N SER A 3 -34.63 -7.77 -3.56
CA SER A 3 -35.19 -7.91 -4.91
C SER A 3 -34.42 -7.02 -5.89
N ARG A 4 -34.53 -7.27 -7.20
CA ARG A 4 -33.96 -6.38 -8.24
C ARG A 4 -34.39 -4.92 -8.04
N LYS A 5 -35.68 -4.68 -7.80
CA LYS A 5 -36.23 -3.33 -7.53
C LYS A 5 -35.62 -2.71 -6.26
N HIS A 6 -35.27 -3.52 -5.28
CA HIS A 6 -34.59 -3.03 -4.08
C HIS A 6 -33.18 -2.54 -4.42
N ALA A 7 -32.41 -3.30 -5.20
CA ALA A 7 -31.07 -2.90 -5.66
C ALA A 7 -31.12 -1.64 -6.53
N GLU A 8 -32.03 -1.56 -7.51
CA GLU A 8 -32.20 -0.37 -8.38
C GLU A 8 -32.48 0.92 -7.58
N ARG A 9 -33.21 0.81 -6.46
CA ARG A 9 -33.42 1.96 -5.55
C ARG A 9 -32.17 2.33 -4.77
N LEU A 10 -31.34 1.35 -4.38
CA LEU A 10 -30.07 1.61 -3.71
C LEU A 10 -29.11 2.31 -4.68
N ASP A 11 -29.03 1.84 -5.92
CA ASP A 11 -28.24 2.48 -6.98
C ASP A 11 -28.68 3.93 -7.23
N ALA A 12 -30.00 4.17 -7.30
CA ALA A 12 -30.55 5.52 -7.51
C ALA A 12 -30.31 6.48 -6.33
N ALA A 13 -30.10 5.94 -5.12
CA ALA A 13 -29.85 6.73 -3.91
C ALA A 13 -28.35 6.87 -3.57
N ASP A 14 -27.46 6.20 -4.31
CA ASP A 14 -26.02 6.24 -4.05
C ASP A 14 -25.40 7.60 -4.43
N PRO A 15 -24.91 8.40 -3.47
CA PRO A 15 -24.27 9.69 -3.77
C PRO A 15 -22.97 9.54 -4.58
N LEU A 16 -22.38 8.34 -4.62
CA LEU A 16 -21.15 8.03 -5.34
C LEU A 16 -21.39 7.40 -6.72
N ALA A 17 -22.65 7.19 -7.15
CA ALA A 17 -22.97 6.55 -8.43
C ALA A 17 -22.23 7.18 -9.62
N HIS A 18 -22.06 8.51 -9.59
CA HIS A 18 -21.34 9.26 -10.62
C HIS A 18 -19.84 8.91 -10.73
N LYS A 19 -19.21 8.42 -9.65
CA LYS A 19 -17.79 8.01 -9.63
C LYS A 19 -17.52 6.82 -10.55
N ARG A 20 -18.53 5.97 -10.80
CA ARG A 20 -18.44 4.87 -11.76
C ARG A 20 -18.01 5.36 -13.16
N ASN A 21 -18.39 6.58 -13.53
CA ASN A 21 -18.05 7.17 -14.83
C ASN A 21 -16.57 7.58 -14.95
N ALA A 22 -15.76 7.43 -13.91
CA ALA A 22 -14.32 7.68 -13.98
C ALA A 22 -13.51 6.48 -14.53
N PHE A 23 -14.16 5.32 -14.70
CA PHE A 23 -13.51 4.04 -14.98
C PHE A 23 -13.85 3.49 -16.36
N ASP A 24 -12.83 2.94 -17.02
CA ASP A 24 -12.96 2.14 -18.24
C ASP A 24 -13.42 0.72 -17.86
N LEU A 25 -14.74 0.49 -17.78
CA LEU A 25 -15.31 -0.83 -17.49
C LEU A 25 -15.79 -1.54 -18.76
N PRO A 26 -15.35 -2.78 -19.04
CA PRO A 26 -15.85 -3.55 -20.17
C PRO A 26 -17.36 -3.77 -20.12
N LYS A 27 -18.04 -3.59 -21.26
CA LYS A 27 -19.49 -3.80 -21.37
C LYS A 27 -19.85 -5.25 -21.05
N GLY A 28 -20.85 -5.43 -20.18
CA GLY A 28 -21.36 -6.76 -19.82
C GLY A 28 -20.55 -7.50 -18.76
N VAL A 29 -19.46 -6.91 -18.25
CA VAL A 29 -18.65 -7.51 -17.18
C VAL A 29 -19.10 -6.98 -15.82
N ILE A 30 -19.38 -7.90 -14.89
CA ILE A 30 -19.55 -7.61 -13.46
C ILE A 30 -18.20 -7.90 -12.81
N TYR A 31 -17.39 -6.87 -12.60
CA TYR A 31 -16.03 -7.01 -12.10
C TYR A 31 -16.00 -6.95 -10.56
N LEU A 32 -15.77 -8.11 -9.92
CA LEU A 32 -15.78 -8.28 -8.46
C LEU A 32 -14.40 -8.63 -7.88
N ASP A 33 -13.32 -8.28 -8.58
CA ASP A 33 -11.93 -8.59 -8.18
C ASP A 33 -11.05 -7.32 -8.10
N GLY A 34 -11.68 -6.18 -7.81
CA GLY A 34 -11.01 -4.88 -7.70
C GLY A 34 -10.03 -4.78 -6.52
N ASN A 35 -10.13 -5.68 -5.54
CA ASN A 35 -9.19 -5.83 -4.43
C ASN A 35 -7.84 -6.41 -4.88
N SER A 36 -7.82 -7.15 -5.99
CA SER A 36 -6.60 -7.69 -6.59
C SER A 36 -6.00 -6.69 -7.58
N LEU A 37 -6.82 -6.21 -8.52
CA LEU A 37 -6.42 -5.19 -9.50
C LEU A 37 -7.54 -4.17 -9.72
N GLY A 38 -7.26 -2.90 -9.43
CA GLY A 38 -8.22 -1.83 -9.67
C GLY A 38 -8.51 -1.64 -11.18
N PRO A 39 -9.77 -1.31 -11.57
CA PRO A 39 -10.08 -0.98 -12.95
C PRO A 39 -9.36 0.31 -13.40
N LEU A 40 -8.99 0.37 -14.67
CA LEU A 40 -8.33 1.54 -15.26
C LEU A 40 -9.25 2.77 -15.18
N THR A 41 -8.69 3.91 -14.77
CA THR A 41 -9.38 5.20 -14.83
C THR A 41 -9.04 5.97 -16.09
N HIS A 42 -9.97 6.81 -16.58
CA HIS A 42 -9.69 7.74 -17.68
C HIS A 42 -8.52 8.67 -17.35
N ALA A 43 -8.41 9.10 -16.08
CA ALA A 43 -7.33 9.96 -15.60
C ALA A 43 -5.96 9.27 -15.66
N ALA A 44 -5.86 8.00 -15.24
CA ALA A 44 -4.61 7.24 -15.32
C ALA A 44 -4.18 7.03 -16.78
N ARG A 45 -5.12 6.72 -17.68
CA ARG A 45 -4.85 6.62 -19.12
C ARG A 45 -4.30 7.94 -19.68
N ALA A 46 -4.96 9.06 -19.38
CA ALA A 46 -4.53 10.37 -19.85
C ALA A 46 -3.16 10.77 -19.30
N ALA A 47 -2.89 10.51 -18.00
CA ALA A 47 -1.60 10.78 -17.38
C ALA A 47 -0.46 9.98 -18.05
N LEU A 48 -0.68 8.69 -18.32
CA LEU A 48 0.31 7.85 -19.01
C LEU A 48 0.60 8.35 -20.43
N ALA A 49 -0.44 8.71 -21.19
CA ALA A 49 -0.27 9.28 -22.54
C ALA A 49 0.53 10.60 -22.49
N GLN A 50 0.18 11.49 -21.56
CA GLN A 50 0.93 12.73 -21.35
C GLN A 50 2.40 12.49 -21.01
N THR A 51 2.68 11.55 -20.10
CA THR A 51 4.05 11.21 -19.72
C THR A 51 4.86 10.65 -20.89
N ILE A 52 4.26 9.81 -21.74
CA ILE A 52 4.95 9.20 -22.88
C ILE A 52 5.11 10.22 -24.03
N ASP A 53 4.01 10.78 -24.51
CA ASP A 53 3.96 11.51 -25.80
C ASP A 53 4.49 12.94 -25.70
N VAL A 54 4.51 13.51 -24.49
CA VAL A 54 4.93 14.90 -24.26
C VAL A 54 6.13 14.95 -23.33
N GLU A 55 5.98 14.52 -22.09
CA GLU A 55 7.01 14.71 -21.07
C GLU A 55 8.29 13.95 -21.44
N TRP A 56 8.19 12.68 -21.82
CA TRP A 56 9.35 11.89 -22.20
C TRP A 56 9.81 12.19 -23.63
N ALA A 57 8.93 12.05 -24.62
CA ALA A 57 9.31 12.17 -26.03
C ALA A 57 9.89 13.54 -26.39
N GLN A 58 9.43 14.63 -25.75
CA GLN A 58 9.81 15.99 -26.10
C GLN A 58 10.69 16.63 -25.02
N GLY A 59 10.35 16.44 -23.74
CA GLY A 59 11.08 17.06 -22.62
C GLY A 59 12.38 16.34 -22.23
N LEU A 60 12.53 15.06 -22.59
CA LEU A 60 13.72 14.25 -22.33
C LEU A 60 14.16 14.34 -20.85
N ILE A 61 15.46 14.44 -20.58
CA ILE A 61 16.01 14.60 -19.23
C ILE A 61 15.51 15.86 -18.52
N GLY A 62 15.07 16.88 -19.26
CA GLY A 62 14.52 18.11 -18.69
C GLY A 62 13.26 17.87 -17.86
N SER A 63 12.48 16.84 -18.20
CA SER A 63 11.21 16.50 -17.55
C SER A 63 11.34 16.09 -16.09
N TRP A 64 12.54 15.73 -15.63
CA TRP A 64 12.83 15.63 -14.20
C TRP A 64 12.37 16.87 -13.43
N ASN A 65 12.58 18.04 -14.02
CA ASN A 65 12.21 19.32 -13.44
C ASN A 65 10.93 19.88 -14.09
N THR A 66 10.87 19.95 -15.43
CA THR A 66 9.79 20.67 -16.13
C THR A 66 8.44 19.95 -16.06
N ALA A 67 8.43 18.63 -15.91
CA ALA A 67 7.21 17.83 -15.68
C ALA A 67 7.05 17.43 -14.19
N GLY A 68 7.98 17.85 -13.33
CA GLY A 68 7.95 17.57 -11.90
C GLY A 68 8.04 16.08 -11.56
N TRP A 69 8.82 15.29 -12.32
CA TRP A 69 9.07 13.88 -12.00
C TRP A 69 9.86 13.72 -10.70
N VAL A 70 10.77 14.65 -10.40
CA VAL A 70 11.57 14.62 -9.16
C VAL A 70 10.68 14.65 -7.90
N ASP A 71 9.58 15.41 -7.96
CA ASP A 71 8.66 15.59 -6.83
C ASP A 71 7.45 14.64 -6.88
N LEU A 72 7.28 13.88 -7.96
CA LEU A 72 6.12 13.02 -8.16
C LEU A 72 5.91 12.02 -7.00
N PRO A 73 6.94 11.30 -6.48
CA PRO A 73 6.76 10.40 -5.34
C PRO A 73 6.17 11.07 -4.10
N ARG A 74 6.61 12.30 -3.80
CA ARG A 74 6.12 13.09 -2.66
C ARG A 74 4.70 13.60 -2.91
N ARG A 75 4.42 14.13 -4.10
CA ARG A 75 3.08 14.63 -4.45
C ARG A 75 2.02 13.53 -4.42
N VAL A 76 2.36 12.33 -4.89
CA VAL A 76 1.45 11.17 -4.80
C VAL A 76 1.32 10.70 -3.36
N GLY A 77 2.41 10.65 -2.59
CA GLY A 77 2.38 10.35 -1.15
C GLY A 77 1.45 11.29 -0.37
N ALA A 78 1.55 12.61 -0.59
CA ALA A 78 0.68 13.60 0.04
C ALA A 78 -0.81 13.43 -0.29
N ARG A 79 -1.15 12.83 -1.45
CA ARG A 79 -2.55 12.47 -1.79
C ARG A 79 -3.03 11.21 -1.07
N ILE A 80 -2.12 10.29 -0.72
CA ILE A 80 -2.42 9.06 0.02
C ILE A 80 -2.52 9.35 1.52
N ALA A 81 -1.68 10.24 2.06
CA ALA A 81 -1.59 10.57 3.48
C ALA A 81 -2.95 10.72 4.22
N PRO A 82 -3.93 11.52 3.75
CA PRO A 82 -5.21 11.67 4.43
C PRO A 82 -6.07 10.40 4.44
N LEU A 83 -5.82 9.44 3.53
CA LEU A 83 -6.53 8.15 3.50
C LEU A 83 -6.07 7.18 4.58
N ILE A 84 -4.87 7.39 5.13
CA ILE A 84 -4.25 6.54 6.15
C ILE A 84 -3.96 7.27 7.47
N GLY A 85 -4.45 8.51 7.62
CA GLY A 85 -4.28 9.31 8.84
C GLY A 85 -2.88 9.87 9.07
N ALA A 86 -2.07 10.00 8.02
CA ALA A 86 -0.71 10.54 8.09
C ALA A 86 -0.65 12.03 7.72
N GLY A 87 0.40 12.73 8.14
CA GLY A 87 0.68 14.09 7.71
C GLY A 87 1.08 14.18 6.23
N PRO A 88 0.96 15.36 5.60
CA PRO A 88 1.22 15.53 4.17
C PRO A 88 2.66 15.19 3.76
N ASP A 89 3.62 15.27 4.69
CA ASP A 89 5.04 15.00 4.46
C ASP A 89 5.50 13.63 5.01
N ASP A 90 4.59 12.84 5.59
CA ASP A 90 4.91 11.55 6.24
C ASP A 90 4.90 10.36 5.26
N VAL A 91 4.44 10.57 4.02
CA VAL A 91 4.21 9.49 3.04
C VAL A 91 4.94 9.77 1.74
N ILE A 92 5.63 8.76 1.23
CA ILE A 92 6.22 8.76 -0.12
C ILE A 92 5.68 7.57 -0.92
N CYS A 93 5.23 7.81 -2.15
CA CYS A 93 4.83 6.74 -3.06
C CYS A 93 6.05 6.26 -3.85
N THR A 94 6.55 5.07 -3.53
CA THR A 94 7.76 4.50 -4.14
C THR A 94 7.70 2.97 -4.17
N ASP A 95 8.42 2.36 -5.11
CA ASP A 95 8.60 0.91 -5.22
C ASP A 95 7.30 0.10 -5.13
N GLY A 96 7.37 -1.13 -4.61
CA GLY A 96 6.23 -1.98 -4.28
C GLY A 96 6.24 -2.42 -2.82
N THR A 97 5.13 -3.02 -2.38
CA THR A 97 4.89 -3.41 -0.98
C THR A 97 6.04 -4.20 -0.38
N SER A 98 6.54 -5.25 -1.06
CA SER A 98 7.60 -6.12 -0.54
C SER A 98 8.92 -5.38 -0.28
N LEU A 99 9.31 -4.47 -1.19
CA LEU A 99 10.53 -3.68 -1.04
C LEU A 99 10.39 -2.65 0.08
N ASN A 100 9.23 -2.01 0.19
CA ASN A 100 8.99 -1.05 1.27
C ASN A 100 8.94 -1.74 2.63
N LEU A 101 8.30 -2.93 2.71
CA LEU A 101 8.31 -3.76 3.90
C LEU A 101 9.73 -4.17 4.31
N PHE A 102 10.56 -4.58 3.34
CA PHE A 102 11.96 -4.94 3.61
C PHE A 102 12.75 -3.76 4.18
N LYS A 103 12.60 -2.55 3.62
CA LYS A 103 13.28 -1.33 4.11
C LYS A 103 12.90 -1.03 5.56
N VAL A 104 11.59 -1.00 5.87
CA VAL A 104 11.13 -0.66 7.22
C VAL A 104 11.52 -1.71 8.25
N LEU A 105 11.44 -3.00 7.90
CA LEU A 105 11.88 -4.09 8.79
C LEU A 105 13.39 -4.07 9.02
N SER A 106 14.19 -3.86 7.96
CA SER A 106 15.65 -3.77 8.08
C SER A 106 16.05 -2.64 9.02
N MET A 107 15.43 -1.46 8.87
CA MET A 107 15.67 -0.33 9.78
C MET A 107 15.21 -0.62 11.21
N ALA A 108 14.01 -1.18 11.39
CA ALA A 108 13.46 -1.48 12.72
C ALA A 108 14.33 -2.49 13.50
N LEU A 109 14.85 -3.51 12.81
CA LEU A 109 15.75 -4.52 13.37
C LEU A 109 17.09 -3.92 13.79
N ASP A 110 17.66 -3.02 12.98
CA ASP A 110 18.92 -2.34 13.28
C ASP A 110 18.77 -1.33 14.43
N LEU A 111 17.59 -0.70 14.59
CA LEU A 111 17.29 0.24 15.67
C LEU A 111 17.14 -0.44 17.04
N ARG A 112 16.76 -1.72 17.06
CA ARG A 112 16.49 -2.49 18.29
C ARG A 112 17.18 -3.86 18.26
N PRO A 113 18.52 -3.93 18.15
CA PRO A 113 19.24 -5.19 18.00
C PRO A 113 19.09 -6.12 19.22
N GLN A 114 18.75 -5.57 20.38
CA GLN A 114 18.47 -6.33 21.61
C GLN A 114 17.11 -7.04 21.60
N ARG A 115 16.24 -6.77 20.61
CA ARG A 115 14.93 -7.41 20.48
C ARG A 115 15.01 -8.55 19.50
N MET A 116 14.73 -9.73 20.02
CA MET A 116 15.07 -10.98 19.33
C MET A 116 13.93 -11.57 18.49
N ARG A 117 12.72 -11.00 18.55
CA ARG A 117 11.53 -11.57 17.91
C ARG A 117 10.85 -10.55 17.01
N VAL A 118 10.60 -10.95 15.77
CA VAL A 118 9.60 -10.36 14.88
C VAL A 118 8.38 -11.28 14.94
N ILE A 119 7.19 -10.76 15.21
CA ILE A 119 5.96 -11.56 15.31
C ILE A 119 5.11 -11.28 14.07
N SER A 120 4.59 -12.34 13.45
CA SER A 120 3.66 -12.24 12.32
C SER A 120 2.65 -13.39 12.38
N GLU A 121 1.44 -13.19 11.89
CA GLU A 121 0.47 -14.27 11.76
C GLU A 121 0.95 -15.29 10.72
N ARG A 122 0.75 -16.58 10.98
CA ARG A 122 1.14 -17.67 10.07
C ARG A 122 0.42 -17.56 8.72
N HIS A 123 -0.77 -16.98 8.72
CA HIS A 123 -1.65 -16.87 7.56
C HIS A 123 -1.55 -15.51 6.85
N ASN A 124 -0.58 -14.67 7.25
CA ASN A 124 -0.25 -13.47 6.50
C ASN A 124 0.14 -13.81 5.06
N PHE A 125 0.03 -12.80 4.19
CA PHE A 125 0.34 -12.97 2.79
C PHE A 125 1.78 -13.53 2.62
N PRO A 126 1.98 -14.58 1.79
CA PRO A 126 3.25 -15.32 1.79
C PRO A 126 4.49 -14.45 1.57
N THR A 127 4.38 -13.43 0.72
CA THR A 127 5.49 -12.51 0.44
C THR A 127 5.94 -11.72 1.65
N ASP A 128 5.02 -11.31 2.53
CA ASP A 128 5.33 -10.59 3.77
C ASP A 128 6.17 -11.46 4.71
N LEU A 129 5.83 -12.75 4.81
CA LEU A 129 6.58 -13.72 5.60
C LEU A 129 7.99 -13.94 5.03
N TYR A 130 8.13 -14.10 3.72
CA TYR A 130 9.44 -14.26 3.08
C TYR A 130 10.31 -13.01 3.27
N VAL A 131 9.73 -11.82 3.11
CA VAL A 131 10.45 -10.55 3.33
C VAL A 131 10.91 -10.42 4.78
N ALA A 132 10.05 -10.77 5.74
CA ALA A 132 10.42 -10.74 7.15
C ALA A 132 11.55 -11.70 7.50
N GLU A 133 11.52 -12.94 6.96
CA GLU A 133 12.61 -13.90 7.12
C GLU A 133 13.94 -13.37 6.57
N GLN A 134 13.91 -12.78 5.36
CA GLN A 134 15.10 -12.21 4.74
C GLN A 134 15.63 -11.00 5.51
N ALA A 135 14.75 -10.12 6.01
CA ALA A 135 15.15 -8.97 6.82
C ALA A 135 15.83 -9.40 8.12
N VAL A 136 15.27 -10.40 8.80
CA VAL A 136 15.85 -11.00 10.02
C VAL A 136 17.21 -11.65 9.73
N GLN A 137 17.32 -12.43 8.65
CA GLN A 137 18.59 -13.04 8.25
C GLN A 137 19.67 -11.99 7.94
N ARG A 138 19.28 -10.90 7.25
CA ARG A 138 20.17 -9.79 6.91
C ARG A 138 20.66 -9.02 8.14
N ALA A 139 19.81 -8.83 9.15
CA ALA A 139 20.19 -8.09 10.36
C ALA A 139 21.34 -8.79 11.12
N GLY A 140 21.38 -10.12 11.11
CA GLY A 140 22.54 -10.87 11.61
C GLY A 140 22.77 -10.79 13.13
N HIS A 141 21.86 -10.20 13.91
CA HIS A 141 21.97 -10.09 15.37
C HIS A 141 21.33 -11.27 16.13
N GLY A 142 20.93 -12.33 15.42
CA GLY A 142 20.29 -13.51 16.00
C GLY A 142 18.77 -13.38 16.23
N GLN A 143 18.15 -12.31 15.72
CA GLN A 143 16.69 -12.20 15.70
C GLN A 143 16.04 -13.36 14.94
N SER A 144 14.76 -13.63 15.21
CA SER A 144 13.97 -14.66 14.53
C SER A 144 12.54 -14.20 14.24
N LEU A 145 11.95 -14.76 13.18
CA LEU A 145 10.52 -14.60 12.90
C LEU A 145 9.73 -15.66 13.68
N THR A 146 8.85 -15.21 14.57
CA THR A 146 7.89 -16.04 15.29
C THR A 146 6.53 -15.94 14.59
N ARG A 147 5.96 -17.09 14.21
CA ARG A 147 4.66 -17.17 13.55
C ARG A 147 3.59 -17.67 14.52
N ILE A 148 2.51 -16.91 14.66
CA ILE A 148 1.36 -17.22 15.54
C ILE A 148 0.14 -17.61 14.71
N ASP A 149 -0.75 -18.42 15.26
CA ASP A 149 -1.98 -18.85 14.60
C ASP A 149 -3.20 -17.99 14.98
N SER A 150 -3.14 -17.29 16.13
CA SER A 150 -4.14 -16.30 16.56
C SER A 150 -3.51 -15.06 17.20
N PRO A 151 -4.09 -13.84 17.05
CA PRO A 151 -3.68 -12.64 17.79
C PRO A 151 -3.62 -12.81 19.31
N ASP A 152 -4.39 -13.74 19.89
CA ASP A 152 -4.40 -13.98 21.35
C ASP A 152 -3.04 -14.50 21.87
N GLU A 153 -2.18 -15.04 21.01
CA GLU A 153 -0.83 -15.50 21.37
C GLU A 153 0.15 -14.35 21.58
N ILE A 154 -0.17 -13.14 21.11
CA ILE A 154 0.73 -11.98 21.13
C ILE A 154 1.10 -11.61 22.58
N ASP A 155 0.12 -11.60 23.49
CA ASP A 155 0.32 -11.18 24.88
C ASP A 155 1.33 -12.07 25.62
N GLY A 156 1.42 -13.36 25.27
CA GLY A 156 2.41 -14.29 25.82
C GLY A 156 3.82 -14.12 25.24
N LEU A 157 3.95 -13.40 24.13
CA LEU A 157 5.20 -13.22 23.39
C LEU A 157 5.84 -11.84 23.61
N ILE A 158 5.03 -10.85 24.00
CA ILE A 158 5.44 -9.49 24.33
C ILE A 158 5.75 -9.41 25.83
N VAL A 159 6.97 -9.05 26.21
CA VAL A 159 7.26 -8.60 27.58
C VAL A 159 6.87 -7.12 27.67
N THR A 160 6.37 -6.58 28.78
CA THR A 160 5.93 -5.16 28.90
C THR A 160 7.00 -4.12 28.53
N ALA A 161 8.28 -4.49 28.59
CA ALA A 161 9.35 -3.64 28.07
C ALA A 161 9.26 -3.47 26.53
N ASP A 162 8.55 -4.37 25.84
CA ASP A 162 8.63 -4.61 24.41
C ASP A 162 7.92 -3.59 23.54
N VAL A 163 6.84 -3.00 24.05
CA VAL A 163 6.04 -2.01 23.33
C VAL A 163 6.36 -0.63 23.89
N LYS A 164 7.00 0.22 23.08
CA LYS A 164 7.11 1.64 23.42
C LYS A 164 5.87 2.36 22.89
N MET A 165 4.76 2.26 23.62
CA MET A 165 3.63 3.17 23.44
C MET A 165 4.09 4.54 23.97
N THR A 166 4.70 5.34 23.11
CA THR A 166 4.89 6.77 23.42
C THR A 166 3.72 7.49 22.74
N PRO A 167 2.97 8.35 23.47
CA PRO A 167 1.85 9.10 22.89
C PRO A 167 2.28 10.01 21.75
#